data_AF-A0A7C6MES5-F1
#
_entry.id   AF-A0A7C6MES5-F1
#
_cell.length_a   1.000
_cell.length_b   1.000
_cell.length_c   1.000
_cell.angle_alpha   90.00
_cell.angle_beta   90.00
_cell.angle_gamma   90.00
#
_symmetry.space_group_name_H-M   'P 1'
#
loop_
_entity.id
_entity.type
_entity.pdbx_description
1 polymer ?
#
loop_
_entity_poly.entity_id
_entity_poly.type
_entity_poly.pdbx_seq_one_letter_code
_entity_poly.pdbx_strand_id
1 'polypeptide(L)'
;MRSRLVRAGAAAWAGLLVTAGAACGSGGDAPEADPATEPPVLEQTSPSGDSGGGDGDYAFGTDRDQIAEAVEGAFSTQNGTARWEGDTLVLSVDGDAGGPIAGFTECRVLDGLLQEGDAKVVEFPNGRVDCAEALSTG
;
A
#
# COMPACT_ATOMS: atom_id res chain seq x y z
N MET A 1 -8.49 0.84 53.00
CA MET A 1 -8.94 -0.57 52.89
C MET A 1 -8.79 -0.95 51.43
N ARG A 2 -7.64 -1.47 50.98
CA ARG A 2 -7.26 -2.90 50.93
C ARG A 2 -8.33 -3.81 50.33
N SER A 3 -8.22 -4.06 49.03
CA SER A 3 -8.38 -5.40 48.44
C SER A 3 -7.32 -5.58 47.36
N ARG A 4 -6.33 -6.42 47.67
CA ARG A 4 -5.37 -7.06 46.75
C ARG A 4 -5.95 -8.42 46.37
N LEU A 5 -5.62 -8.96 45.19
CA LEU A 5 -5.36 -10.39 44.85
C LEU A 5 -5.60 -10.62 43.34
N VAL A 6 -4.87 -11.41 42.54
CA VAL A 6 -3.50 -11.98 42.53
C VAL A 6 -3.44 -12.96 41.32
N ARG A 7 -2.25 -13.13 40.73
CA ARG A 7 -1.74 -14.26 39.88
C ARG A 7 -2.31 -14.40 38.46
N ALA A 8 -1.51 -14.40 37.39
CA ALA A 8 -0.34 -15.20 36.98
C ALA A 8 -0.74 -16.27 35.96
N GLY A 9 -0.21 -16.15 34.74
CA GLY A 9 -0.22 -17.18 33.71
C GLY A 9 1.04 -17.03 32.86
N ALA A 10 1.96 -17.98 33.02
CA ALA A 10 3.21 -18.10 32.29
C ALA A 10 3.05 -19.08 31.10
N ALA A 11 4.09 -19.13 30.26
CA ALA A 11 4.40 -20.14 29.23
C ALA A 11 3.75 -19.91 27.85
N ALA A 12 4.40 -20.12 26.69
CA ALA A 12 5.72 -20.67 26.37
C ALA A 12 6.16 -20.20 24.98
N TRP A 13 7.48 -20.11 24.78
CA TRP A 13 8.17 -19.89 23.51
C TRP A 13 8.31 -21.20 22.71
N ALA A 14 8.09 -21.14 21.39
CA ALA A 14 8.68 -22.00 20.34
C ALA A 14 8.18 -21.46 18.99
N GLY A 15 8.95 -21.04 17.99
CA GLY A 15 10.30 -21.39 17.59
C GLY A 15 10.25 -22.27 16.34
N LEU A 16 10.36 -21.70 15.13
CA LEU A 16 11.06 -22.32 13.99
C LEU A 16 11.28 -21.32 12.85
N LEU A 17 12.52 -20.87 12.71
CA LEU A 17 13.08 -20.25 11.51
C LEU A 17 13.44 -21.37 10.51
N VAL A 18 12.96 -21.27 9.26
CA VAL A 18 13.55 -21.99 8.12
C VAL A 18 13.89 -20.97 7.05
N THR A 19 15.16 -20.60 7.01
CA THR A 19 15.83 -19.95 5.88
C THR A 19 16.46 -21.03 5.00
N ALA A 20 16.16 -21.06 3.71
CA ALA A 20 16.99 -21.71 2.71
C ALA A 20 16.88 -20.91 1.40
N GLY A 21 18.02 -20.35 0.97
CA GLY A 21 18.13 -19.51 -0.21
C GLY A 21 18.59 -20.26 -1.47
N ALA A 22 18.53 -19.50 -2.57
CA ALA A 22 19.31 -19.54 -3.81
C ALA A 22 19.40 -20.86 -4.62
N ALA A 23 18.84 -20.81 -5.83
CA ALA A 23 19.44 -21.42 -7.02
C ALA A 23 19.14 -20.56 -8.26
N CYS A 24 20.14 -19.79 -8.68
CA CYS A 24 20.30 -19.30 -10.04
C CYS A 24 20.95 -20.43 -10.87
N GLY A 25 20.47 -20.73 -12.07
CA GLY A 25 21.06 -21.78 -12.89
C GLY A 25 20.42 -21.95 -14.26
N SER A 26 21.05 -21.33 -15.26
CA SER A 26 20.78 -21.39 -16.69
C SER A 26 20.83 -22.80 -17.31
N GLY A 27 20.07 -22.99 -18.39
CA GLY A 27 20.22 -24.06 -19.38
C GLY A 27 18.87 -24.40 -20.00
N GLY A 28 18.56 -24.19 -21.28
CA GLY A 28 19.41 -24.10 -22.45
C GLY A 28 19.15 -25.32 -23.33
N ASP A 29 18.11 -25.27 -24.17
CA ASP A 29 17.92 -26.19 -25.31
C ASP A 29 17.63 -25.34 -26.55
N ALA A 30 18.63 -25.29 -27.44
CA ALA A 30 18.57 -24.86 -28.84
C ALA A 30 17.96 -26.00 -29.69
N PRO A 31 17.83 -25.92 -31.04
CA PRO A 31 18.22 -24.86 -31.98
C PRO A 31 17.12 -24.52 -33.02
N GLU A 32 17.32 -23.48 -33.84
CA GLU A 32 17.33 -23.58 -35.31
C GLU A 32 17.59 -22.19 -35.92
N ALA A 33 18.56 -22.15 -36.81
CA ALA A 33 18.97 -20.98 -37.55
C ALA A 33 18.08 -20.80 -38.79
N ASP A 34 17.74 -19.55 -39.13
CA ASP A 34 17.86 -19.06 -40.51
C ASP A 34 17.89 -17.52 -40.54
N PRO A 35 18.69 -16.88 -41.41
CA PRO A 35 18.95 -15.44 -41.41
C PRO A 35 18.06 -14.67 -42.40
N ALA A 36 17.91 -13.36 -42.12
CA ALA A 36 17.41 -12.32 -43.02
C ALA A 36 15.93 -12.38 -43.42
N THR A 37 15.11 -11.53 -42.80
CA THR A 37 13.98 -10.86 -43.47
C THR A 37 13.67 -9.57 -42.70
N GLU A 38 13.72 -8.45 -43.40
CA GLU A 38 13.39 -7.10 -42.94
C GLU A 38 11.96 -7.05 -42.35
N PRO A 39 11.68 -6.22 -41.32
CA PRO A 39 10.34 -6.16 -40.76
C PRO A 39 9.37 -5.46 -41.75
N PRO A 40 8.24 -6.09 -42.12
CA PRO A 40 7.18 -5.38 -42.83
C PRO A 40 6.47 -4.43 -41.86
N VAL A 41 6.30 -3.19 -42.32
CA VAL A 41 5.38 -2.19 -41.77
C VAL A 41 3.97 -2.78 -41.81
N LEU A 42 3.32 -2.90 -40.66
CA LEU A 42 1.88 -3.16 -40.60
C LEU A 42 1.16 -1.96 -40.01
N GLU A 43 0.37 -1.36 -40.89
CA GLU A 43 -0.63 -0.34 -40.68
C GLU A 43 -1.61 -0.68 -39.55
N GLN A 44 -2.08 0.38 -38.93
CA GLN A 44 -3.08 0.43 -37.88
C GLN A 44 -4.41 -0.20 -38.30
N THR A 45 -5.10 -0.82 -37.36
CA THR A 45 -6.56 -0.68 -37.29
C THR A 45 -6.98 -0.67 -35.82
N SER A 46 -7.36 0.51 -35.34
CA SER A 46 -8.07 0.68 -34.07
C SER A 46 -9.42 -0.03 -34.13
N PRO A 47 -9.99 -0.38 -32.97
CA PRO A 47 -11.30 0.18 -32.70
C PRO A 47 -11.27 1.05 -31.45
N SER A 48 -11.87 2.22 -31.63
CA SER A 48 -12.17 3.24 -30.66
C SER A 48 -12.82 2.69 -29.38
N GLY A 49 -12.16 2.93 -28.25
CA GLY A 49 -12.77 3.18 -26.96
C GLY A 49 -12.30 4.56 -26.51
N ASP A 50 -13.09 5.57 -26.86
CA ASP A 50 -12.89 6.98 -26.55
C ASP A 50 -13.42 7.30 -25.15
N SER A 51 -12.56 7.85 -24.28
CA SER A 51 -12.79 8.79 -23.16
C SER A 51 -11.66 8.58 -22.13
N GLY A 52 -10.66 9.42 -21.92
CA GLY A 52 -10.33 10.74 -22.44
C GLY A 52 -9.27 11.37 -21.52
N GLY A 53 -8.16 11.85 -22.10
CA GLY A 53 -7.12 12.67 -21.45
C GLY A 53 -6.12 11.89 -20.58
N GLY A 54 -4.80 12.02 -20.72
CA GLY A 54 -3.94 12.84 -21.56
C GLY A 54 -2.50 12.47 -21.18
N ASP A 55 -1.63 12.32 -22.18
CA ASP A 55 -0.19 12.20 -21.98
C ASP A 55 0.37 13.47 -21.35
N GLY A 56 1.22 13.30 -20.33
CA GLY A 56 2.22 14.27 -19.93
C GLY A 56 1.76 15.30 -18.90
N ASP A 57 2.05 15.01 -17.63
CA ASP A 57 2.85 15.84 -16.73
C ASP A 57 2.69 15.24 -15.33
N TYR A 58 3.79 14.80 -14.70
CA TYR A 58 3.80 14.60 -13.25
C TYR A 58 3.79 15.98 -12.58
N ALA A 59 2.66 16.68 -12.71
CA ALA A 59 2.41 17.93 -12.03
C ALA A 59 2.04 17.58 -10.58
N PHE A 60 2.85 18.08 -9.65
CA PHE A 60 2.58 18.11 -8.22
C PHE A 60 1.20 18.74 -7.98
N GLY A 61 0.18 17.90 -7.88
CA GLY A 61 -1.23 18.28 -7.94
C GLY A 61 -2.09 17.13 -8.46
N THR A 62 -1.79 15.90 -8.05
CA THR A 62 -2.56 14.71 -8.40
C THR A 62 -4.03 14.91 -8.00
N ASP A 63 -4.96 14.65 -8.92
CA ASP A 63 -6.39 14.69 -8.60
C ASP A 63 -6.64 13.84 -7.35
N ARG A 64 -7.39 14.39 -6.39
CA ARG A 64 -7.66 13.74 -5.11
C ARG A 64 -8.20 12.32 -5.26
N ASP A 65 -8.94 12.07 -6.35
CA ASP A 65 -9.45 10.76 -6.70
C ASP A 65 -8.35 9.77 -7.11
N GLN A 66 -7.33 10.22 -7.86
CA GLN A 66 -6.17 9.40 -8.19
C GLN A 66 -5.32 9.07 -6.95
N ILE A 67 -5.21 10.01 -6.00
CA ILE A 67 -4.55 9.75 -4.70
C ILE A 67 -5.34 8.69 -3.93
N ALA A 68 -6.66 8.84 -3.85
CA ALA A 68 -7.51 7.86 -3.16
C ALA A 68 -7.37 6.47 -3.79
N GLU A 69 -7.42 6.37 -5.12
CA GLU A 69 -7.27 5.10 -5.84
C GLU A 69 -5.89 4.46 -5.60
N ALA A 70 -4.82 5.25 -5.62
CA ALA A 70 -3.47 4.76 -5.31
C ALA A 70 -3.36 4.25 -3.87
N VAL A 71 -3.99 4.95 -2.91
CA VAL A 71 -4.04 4.54 -1.50
C VAL A 71 -4.86 3.25 -1.36
N GLU A 72 -6.03 3.15 -1.97
CA GLU A 72 -6.82 1.91 -1.96
C GLU A 72 -6.05 0.73 -2.54
N GLY A 73 -5.33 0.94 -3.64
CA GLY A 73 -4.43 -0.06 -4.21
C GLY A 73 -3.37 -0.52 -3.21
N ALA A 74 -2.71 0.42 -2.53
CA ALA A 74 -1.66 0.14 -1.55
C ALA A 74 -2.18 -0.61 -0.31
N PHE A 75 -3.44 -0.41 0.08
CA PHE A 75 -4.05 -1.01 1.27
C PHE A 75 -5.09 -2.09 0.97
N SER A 76 -5.23 -2.52 -0.28
CA SER A 76 -6.21 -3.53 -0.72
C SER A 76 -6.15 -4.85 0.07
N THR A 77 -4.95 -5.25 0.51
CA THR A 77 -4.75 -6.47 1.32
C THR A 77 -5.31 -6.37 2.74
N GLN A 78 -5.58 -5.16 3.22
CA GLN A 78 -6.13 -4.84 4.55
C GLN A 78 -7.59 -4.36 4.47
N ASN A 79 -8.27 -4.64 3.35
CA ASN A 79 -9.59 -4.09 3.03
C ASN A 79 -9.62 -2.55 3.12
N GLY A 80 -8.50 -1.92 2.74
CA GLY A 80 -8.32 -0.48 2.76
C GLY A 80 -9.26 0.24 1.80
N THR A 81 -10.00 1.23 2.30
CA THR A 81 -10.82 2.14 1.51
C THR A 81 -10.43 3.58 1.83
N ALA A 82 -10.28 4.42 0.81
CA ALA A 82 -9.81 5.79 0.97
C ALA A 82 -10.91 6.76 0.57
N ARG A 83 -11.19 7.74 1.43
CA ARG A 83 -12.18 8.77 1.17
C ARG A 83 -11.76 10.11 1.70
N TRP A 84 -12.20 11.16 1.04
CA TRP A 84 -11.91 12.52 1.44
C TRP A 84 -13.04 13.10 2.29
N GLU A 85 -12.69 13.62 3.47
CA GLU A 85 -13.56 14.43 4.35
C GLU A 85 -13.00 15.86 4.37
N GLY A 86 -13.55 16.78 3.57
CA GLY A 86 -13.04 18.16 3.50
C GLY A 86 -11.65 18.20 2.87
N ASP A 87 -10.60 18.49 3.66
CA ASP A 87 -9.17 18.45 3.27
C ASP A 87 -8.42 17.28 3.94
N THR A 88 -9.17 16.34 4.53
CA THR A 88 -8.61 15.17 5.24
C THR A 88 -8.78 13.91 4.43
N LEU A 89 -7.70 13.17 4.17
CA LEU A 89 -7.80 11.80 3.65
C LEU A 89 -8.05 10.86 4.84
N VAL A 90 -9.16 10.13 4.77
CA VAL A 90 -9.51 9.08 5.72
C VAL A 90 -9.30 7.72 5.04
N LEU A 91 -8.32 6.98 5.54
CA LEU A 91 -8.06 5.59 5.17
C LEU A 91 -8.76 4.68 6.17
N SER A 92 -9.79 3.96 5.74
CA SER A 92 -10.44 2.95 6.58
C SER A 92 -9.80 1.59 6.32
N VAL A 93 -9.31 0.92 7.36
CA VAL A 93 -8.64 -0.39 7.28
C VAL A 93 -9.12 -1.29 8.40
N ASP A 94 -9.02 -2.60 8.18
CA ASP A 94 -9.18 -3.56 9.26
C ASP A 94 -8.04 -3.44 10.27
N GLY A 95 -8.33 -3.65 11.55
CA GLY A 95 -7.32 -3.63 12.61
C GLY A 95 -7.84 -3.10 13.94
N ASP A 96 -6.91 -2.61 14.76
CA ASP A 96 -7.18 -2.11 16.10
C ASP A 96 -6.38 -0.83 16.37
N ALA A 97 -7.09 0.26 16.67
CA ALA A 97 -6.53 1.57 16.99
C ALA A 97 -5.85 1.67 18.38
N GLY A 98 -6.02 0.67 19.26
CA GLY A 98 -5.55 0.69 20.64
C GLY A 98 -4.14 0.13 20.84
N GLY A 99 -3.54 -0.40 19.79
CA GLY A 99 -2.16 -0.88 19.80
C GLY A 99 -1.15 0.26 20.00
N PRO A 100 0.01 0.01 20.66
CA PRO A 100 1.03 1.04 20.92
C PRO A 100 1.68 1.63 19.66
N ILE A 101 1.49 0.99 18.51
CA ILE A 101 1.99 1.41 17.19
C ILE A 101 0.86 1.41 16.14
N ALA A 102 -0.40 1.47 16.59
CA ALA A 102 -1.55 1.41 15.69
C ALA A 102 -1.50 2.56 14.68
N GLY A 103 -1.70 2.24 13.40
CA GLY A 103 -1.68 3.23 12.32
C GLY A 103 -0.29 3.74 11.96
N PHE A 104 0.81 3.36 12.64
CA PHE A 104 2.13 3.93 12.37
C PHE A 104 2.61 3.61 10.94
N THR A 105 2.45 2.35 10.51
CA THR A 105 2.84 1.91 9.17
C THR A 105 1.96 2.56 8.11
N GLU A 106 0.66 2.60 8.35
CA GLU A 106 -0.34 3.19 7.47
C GLU A 106 -0.04 4.69 7.29
N CYS A 107 0.16 5.40 8.40
CA CYS A 107 0.50 6.81 8.41
C CYS A 107 1.84 7.12 7.75
N ARG A 108 2.85 6.26 7.87
CA ARG A 108 4.13 6.38 7.14
C ARG A 108 3.93 6.36 5.63
N VAL A 109 3.07 5.46 5.14
CA VAL A 109 2.77 5.35 3.71
C VAL A 109 1.96 6.54 3.23
N LEU A 110 0.93 6.94 3.98
CA LEU A 110 0.15 8.14 3.70
C LEU A 110 1.02 9.41 3.70
N ASP A 111 2.01 9.49 4.58
CA ASP A 111 2.95 10.61 4.63
C ASP A 111 3.80 10.76 3.37
N GLY A 112 4.16 9.65 2.72
CA GLY A 112 4.88 9.68 1.46
C GLY A 112 4.01 9.95 0.22
N LEU A 113 2.69 9.80 0.33
CA LEU A 113 1.75 9.94 -0.80
C LEU A 113 1.03 11.29 -0.84
N LEU A 114 0.79 11.89 0.32
CA LEU A 114 0.06 13.16 0.47
C LEU A 114 0.99 14.36 0.54
N GLN A 115 0.49 15.55 0.20
CA GLN A 115 1.30 16.78 0.26
C GLN A 115 1.46 17.29 1.69
N GLU A 116 2.51 18.09 1.91
CA GLU A 116 2.68 18.84 3.16
C GLU A 116 1.54 19.86 3.32
N GLY A 117 0.52 19.51 4.10
CA GLY A 117 -0.66 20.35 4.35
C GLY A 117 -1.97 19.57 4.39
N ASP A 118 -2.03 18.40 3.76
CA ASP A 118 -3.21 17.53 3.82
C ASP A 118 -3.27 16.81 5.17
N ALA A 119 -4.46 16.82 5.78
CA ALA A 119 -4.70 16.05 7.00
C ALA A 119 -4.90 14.57 6.65
N LYS A 120 -4.45 13.66 7.51
CA LYS A 120 -4.41 12.21 7.26
C LYS A 120 -4.83 11.47 8.51
N VAL A 121 -5.83 10.63 8.35
CA VAL A 121 -6.44 9.85 9.43
C VAL A 121 -6.58 8.40 8.98
N VAL A 122 -6.27 7.48 9.89
CA VAL A 122 -6.53 6.05 9.71
C VAL A 122 -7.73 5.67 10.60
N GLU A 123 -8.80 5.18 9.99
CA GLU A 123 -10.01 4.72 10.65
C GLU A 123 -9.97 3.19 10.79
N PHE A 124 -9.99 2.73 12.03
CA PHE A 124 -10.15 1.32 12.40
C PHE A 124 -11.57 1.09 12.91
N PRO A 125 -12.07 -0.16 12.95
CA PRO A 125 -13.40 -0.47 13.47
C PRO A 125 -13.66 0.01 14.91
N ASN A 126 -12.60 0.14 15.72
CA ASN A 126 -12.66 0.52 17.13
C ASN A 126 -12.23 1.98 17.41
N GLY A 127 -11.83 2.76 16.40
CA GLY A 127 -11.40 4.15 16.60
C GLY A 127 -10.64 4.76 15.43
N ARG A 128 -10.35 6.06 15.51
CA ARG A 128 -9.54 6.79 14.53
C ARG A 128 -8.17 7.14 15.10
N VAL A 129 -7.15 7.11 14.25
CA VAL A 129 -5.78 7.50 14.56
C VAL A 129 -5.39 8.68 13.67
N ASP A 130 -4.98 9.78 14.29
CA ASP A 130 -4.41 10.93 13.57
C ASP A 130 -2.94 10.67 13.22
N CYS A 131 -2.59 10.83 11.95
CA CYS A 131 -1.26 10.50 11.48
C CYS A 131 -0.17 11.48 11.95
N ALA A 132 -0.50 12.74 12.23
CA ALA A 132 0.48 13.68 12.76
C ALA A 132 0.88 13.28 14.19
N GLU A 133 -0.09 12.86 15.02
CA GLU A 133 0.19 12.38 16.37
C GLU A 133 0.92 11.03 16.39
N ALA A 134 0.48 10.08 15.55
CA ALA A 134 1.09 8.75 15.47
C ALA A 134 2.55 8.79 15.03
N LEU A 135 2.90 9.66 14.07
CA LEU A 135 4.26 9.80 13.57
C LEU A 135 5.17 10.62 14.50
N SER A 136 4.63 11.51 15.33
CA SER A 136 5.41 12.28 16.31
C SER A 136 5.83 11.45 17.53
N THR A 137 5.23 10.28 17.74
CA THR A 137 5.48 9.42 18.91
C THR A 137 6.54 8.34 18.65
N GLY A 138 6.95 8.15 17.38
CA GLY A 138 7.90 7.12 16.93
C GLY A 138 9.36 7.48 17.06
#